data_AF-A0A2S7XVH4-F1
#
_entry.id   AF-A0A2S7XVH4-F1
#
_cell.length_a   1.000
_cell.length_b   1.000
_cell.length_c   1.000
_cell.angle_alpha   90.00
_cell.angle_beta   90.00
_cell.angle_gamma   90.00
#
_symmetry.space_group_name_H-M   'P 1'
#
loop_
_entity.id
_entity.type
_entity.pdbx_description
1 polymer ?
#
loop_
_entity_poly.entity_id
_entity_poly.type
_entity_poly.pdbx_seq_one_letter_code
_entity_poly.pdbx_strand_id
1 'polypeptide(L)'
;MILGLTFALQFFLVAQTFPLSELFGSASLLYIDNPFHEYNVAMGAAVGSVGYDPFFAAGRATGFALNHSDRLPAFLANILPSSLTAADIWKLYTFAVSLIASICLPLTLIILRFERNAIAISAALGLLLWWTGIFRWFHTAGMVSFIFIAFASLPFTALVVRLLTQAFTKTLIATVALGLVAAFLFFSHPLFPLPITVFLIFYLALNRQAVHWQFGLTALLAVAAIGILLNVGWLYYFMNPLEIQETFDLYQRATGGDLVIKSLLGIWDKANGARINTPIALAVIRILFSLFQQPTAVTFNLFWRWRVLAPICLYGRR
;
A
#
# COMPACT_ATOMS: atom_id res chain seq x y z
N MET A 1 -1.68 -20.74 5.62
CA MET A 1 -1.62 -20.77 7.10
C MET A 1 -1.13 -19.44 7.69
N ILE A 2 0.09 -18.95 7.38
CA ILE A 2 0.63 -17.72 8.00
C ILE A 2 -0.25 -16.49 7.75
N LEU A 3 -0.66 -16.22 6.49
CA LEU A 3 -1.57 -15.10 6.18
C LEU A 3 -2.89 -15.19 6.93
N GLY A 4 -3.51 -16.38 6.97
CA GLY A 4 -4.76 -16.59 7.68
C GLY A 4 -4.64 -16.37 9.19
N LEU A 5 -3.56 -16.84 9.81
CA LEU A 5 -3.29 -16.58 11.24
C LEU A 5 -3.05 -15.09 11.51
N THR A 6 -2.29 -14.42 10.64
CA THR A 6 -2.02 -12.97 10.75
C THR A 6 -3.31 -12.18 10.67
N PHE A 7 -4.15 -12.50 9.67
CA PHE A 7 -5.46 -11.88 9.48
C PHE A 7 -6.40 -12.14 10.66
N ALA A 8 -6.47 -13.38 11.16
CA ALA A 8 -7.32 -13.73 12.29
C ALA A 8 -6.88 -13.03 13.59
N LEU A 9 -5.58 -12.95 13.83
CA LEU A 9 -5.04 -12.22 14.99
C LEU A 9 -5.32 -10.72 14.87
N GLN A 10 -5.10 -10.12 13.70
CA GLN A 10 -5.45 -8.72 13.46
C GLN A 10 -6.95 -8.47 13.64
N PHE A 11 -7.78 -9.34 13.10
CA PHE A 11 -9.24 -9.27 13.25
C PHE A 11 -9.64 -9.26 14.72
N PHE A 12 -9.10 -10.20 15.52
CA PHE A 12 -9.37 -10.24 16.95
C PHE A 12 -8.94 -8.95 17.64
N LEU A 13 -7.72 -8.46 17.38
CA LEU A 13 -7.20 -7.26 18.03
C LEU A 13 -7.98 -5.98 17.63
N VAL A 14 -8.35 -5.83 16.35
CA VAL A 14 -9.16 -4.69 15.89
C VAL A 14 -10.57 -4.77 16.49
N ALA A 15 -11.18 -5.96 16.54
CA ALA A 15 -12.49 -6.16 17.15
C ALA A 15 -12.53 -5.84 18.66
N GLN A 16 -11.39 -5.92 19.36
CA GLN A 16 -11.29 -5.45 20.76
C GLN A 16 -11.26 -3.92 20.87
N THR A 17 -10.75 -3.22 19.85
CA THR A 17 -10.70 -1.75 19.83
C THR A 17 -11.98 -1.11 19.30
N PHE A 18 -12.74 -1.86 18.51
CA PHE A 18 -14.03 -1.48 17.98
C PHE A 18 -14.92 -2.73 17.90
N PRO A 19 -15.89 -2.91 18.82
CA PRO A 19 -16.70 -4.12 18.88
C PRO A 19 -17.48 -4.33 17.58
N LEU A 20 -17.51 -5.58 17.09
CA LEU A 20 -18.24 -5.93 15.87
C LEU A 20 -19.74 -5.63 15.96
N SER A 21 -20.31 -5.65 17.16
CA SER A 21 -21.70 -5.27 17.40
C SER A 21 -21.99 -3.82 17.02
N GLU A 22 -20.98 -2.94 17.09
CA GLU A 22 -21.11 -1.52 16.77
C GLU A 22 -20.81 -1.20 15.30
N LEU A 23 -20.38 -2.18 14.50
CA LEU A 23 -20.09 -1.97 13.07
C LEU A 23 -21.26 -1.36 12.32
N PHE A 24 -22.48 -1.77 12.67
CA PHE A 24 -23.75 -1.20 12.17
C PHE A 24 -24.58 -0.54 13.29
N GLY A 25 -23.96 -0.33 14.45
CA GLY A 25 -24.58 0.32 15.61
C GLY A 25 -24.48 1.85 15.54
N SER A 26 -25.06 2.51 16.53
CA SER A 26 -25.05 3.97 16.67
C SER A 26 -23.75 4.50 17.28
N ALA A 27 -22.88 3.65 17.82
CA ALA A 27 -21.60 4.09 18.35
C ALA A 27 -20.68 4.58 17.22
N SER A 28 -20.21 5.81 17.36
CA SER A 28 -19.19 6.39 16.48
C SER A 28 -17.82 5.75 16.73
N LEU A 29 -16.96 5.74 15.70
CA LEU A 29 -15.54 5.45 15.92
C LEU A 29 -14.94 6.55 16.79
N LEU A 30 -14.23 6.16 17.85
CA LEU A 30 -13.49 7.07 18.73
C LEU A 30 -12.16 7.51 18.08
N TYR A 31 -12.24 7.96 16.83
CA TYR A 31 -11.12 8.47 16.05
C TYR A 31 -11.18 10.00 16.03
N ILE A 32 -10.02 10.65 16.00
CA ILE A 32 -9.89 12.11 16.20
C ILE A 32 -10.75 12.87 15.19
N ASP A 33 -10.66 12.49 13.92
CA ASP A 33 -11.31 13.19 12.81
C ASP A 33 -12.60 12.45 12.35
N ASN A 34 -13.16 11.55 13.16
CA ASN A 34 -14.29 10.70 12.75
C ASN A 34 -15.51 11.48 12.22
N PRO A 35 -16.02 12.51 12.91
CA PRO A 35 -17.21 13.23 12.42
C PRO A 35 -16.98 13.94 11.09
N PHE A 36 -15.74 14.38 10.84
CA PHE A 36 -15.35 15.02 9.59
C PHE A 36 -15.38 14.02 8.42
N HIS A 37 -14.90 12.80 8.64
CA HIS A 37 -14.94 11.74 7.63
C HIS A 37 -16.36 11.28 7.33
N GLU A 38 -17.20 11.08 8.35
CA GLU A 38 -18.62 10.72 8.16
C GLU A 38 -19.37 11.79 7.35
N TYR A 39 -19.10 13.07 7.63
CA TYR A 39 -19.65 14.19 6.86
C TYR A 39 -19.23 14.13 5.38
N ASN A 40 -17.95 13.91 5.08
CA ASN A 40 -17.45 13.84 3.70
C ASN A 40 -18.05 12.65 2.94
N VAL A 41 -18.25 11.50 3.61
CA VAL A 41 -18.92 10.33 3.01
C VAL A 41 -20.39 10.64 2.69
N ALA A 42 -21.11 11.28 3.61
CA ALA A 42 -22.50 11.68 3.38
C ALA A 42 -22.63 12.69 2.23
N MET A 43 -21.73 13.67 2.17
CA MET A 43 -21.65 14.64 1.07
C MET A 43 -21.38 13.96 -0.27
N GLY A 44 -20.45 13.00 -0.31
CA GLY A 44 -20.17 12.24 -1.52
C GLY A 44 -21.37 11.44 -2.03
N ALA A 45 -22.13 10.81 -1.12
CA ALA A 45 -23.36 10.11 -1.47
C ALA A 45 -24.44 11.05 -2.04
N ALA A 46 -24.60 12.23 -1.42
CA ALA A 46 -25.56 13.23 -1.87
C ALA A 46 -25.24 13.75 -3.28
N VAL A 47 -23.97 14.07 -3.55
CA VAL A 47 -23.57 14.62 -4.85
C VAL A 47 -23.61 13.57 -5.98
N GLY A 48 -23.15 12.35 -5.73
CA GLY A 48 -23.13 11.31 -6.78
C GLY A 48 -24.53 10.86 -7.21
N SER A 49 -25.54 10.97 -6.33
CA SER A 49 -26.94 10.68 -6.66
C SER A 49 -27.58 11.62 -7.70
N VAL A 50 -27.00 12.83 -7.89
CA VAL A 50 -27.53 13.87 -8.78
C VAL A 50 -26.93 13.76 -10.21
N GLY A 51 -26.00 12.81 -10.44
CA GLY A 51 -25.46 12.51 -11.77
C GLY A 51 -24.57 13.61 -12.39
N TYR A 52 -24.29 14.68 -11.64
CA TYR A 52 -23.55 15.85 -12.13
C TYR A 52 -22.03 15.63 -12.17
N ASP A 53 -21.52 14.57 -11.54
CA ASP A 53 -20.09 14.40 -11.35
C ASP A 53 -19.58 12.95 -11.42
N PRO A 54 -19.18 12.48 -12.62
CA PRO A 54 -18.64 11.13 -12.79
C PRO A 54 -17.24 10.95 -12.18
N PHE A 55 -16.58 12.04 -11.79
CA PHE A 55 -15.28 12.03 -11.11
C PHE A 55 -15.42 12.31 -9.61
N PHE A 56 -16.67 12.48 -9.15
CA PHE A 56 -17.03 12.84 -7.80
C PHE A 56 -16.28 14.10 -7.31
N ALA A 57 -16.10 15.07 -8.20
CA ALA A 57 -15.46 16.34 -7.92
C ALA A 57 -16.40 17.37 -7.20
N ALA A 58 -17.72 17.16 -7.20
CA ALA A 58 -18.75 18.10 -6.72
C ALA A 58 -18.57 19.57 -7.20
N GLY A 59 -17.89 19.81 -8.33
CA GLY A 59 -17.51 21.16 -8.78
C GLY A 59 -16.41 21.85 -7.93
N ARG A 60 -15.75 21.13 -7.02
CA ARG A 60 -14.56 21.57 -6.26
C ARG A 60 -13.29 20.94 -6.83
N ALA A 61 -12.15 21.60 -6.72
CA ALA A 61 -10.93 21.09 -7.34
C ALA A 61 -10.29 19.88 -6.58
N THR A 62 -10.69 19.59 -5.35
CA THR A 62 -10.25 18.37 -4.63
C THR A 62 -11.22 17.20 -4.76
N GLY A 63 -12.41 17.47 -5.28
CA GLY A 63 -13.61 16.67 -5.05
C GLY A 63 -14.28 16.91 -3.71
N PHE A 64 -15.34 16.13 -3.43
CA PHE A 64 -16.11 16.22 -2.17
C PHE A 64 -15.24 15.96 -0.93
N ALA A 65 -14.05 15.35 -1.09
CA ALA A 65 -13.14 14.97 -0.04
C ALA A 65 -11.97 15.96 0.07
N LEU A 66 -12.07 16.92 1.00
CA LEU A 66 -10.93 17.75 1.41
C LEU A 66 -9.79 16.88 2.01
N ASN A 67 -10.12 15.74 2.60
CA ASN A 67 -9.15 14.73 3.05
C ASN A 67 -9.20 13.52 2.12
N HIS A 68 -8.06 13.17 1.53
CA HIS A 68 -7.96 12.03 0.61
C HIS A 68 -8.36 10.68 1.21
N SER A 69 -8.42 10.57 2.54
CA SER A 69 -8.89 9.36 3.21
C SER A 69 -10.36 9.04 2.94
N ASP A 70 -11.17 10.05 2.59
CA ASP A 70 -12.62 9.89 2.41
C ASP A 70 -13.03 9.54 0.99
N ARG A 71 -12.11 9.64 0.03
CA ARG A 71 -12.44 9.54 -1.39
C ARG A 71 -13.03 8.19 -1.75
N LEU A 72 -12.36 7.11 -1.34
CA LEU A 72 -12.84 5.75 -1.61
C LEU A 72 -14.13 5.43 -0.82
N PRO A 73 -14.26 5.71 0.49
CA PRO A 73 -15.51 5.56 1.23
C PRO A 73 -16.71 6.27 0.62
N ALA A 74 -16.55 7.50 0.18
CA ALA A 74 -17.61 8.25 -0.46
C ALA A 74 -17.94 7.75 -1.88
N PHE A 75 -16.96 7.25 -2.62
CA PHE A 75 -17.23 6.48 -3.83
C PHE A 75 -18.07 5.24 -3.51
N LEU A 76 -17.70 4.49 -2.46
CA LEU A 76 -18.44 3.31 -2.00
C LEU A 76 -19.88 3.65 -1.62
N ALA A 77 -20.12 4.83 -1.04
CA ALA A 77 -21.47 5.31 -0.70
C ALA A 77 -22.41 5.52 -1.89
N ASN A 78 -21.87 5.58 -3.11
CA ASN A 78 -22.66 5.69 -4.34
C ASN A 78 -22.93 4.34 -5.02
N ILE A 79 -22.23 3.27 -4.62
CA ILE A 79 -22.37 1.93 -5.23
C ILE A 79 -22.91 0.88 -4.25
N LEU A 80 -22.78 1.12 -2.95
CA LEU A 80 -23.33 0.25 -1.91
C LEU A 80 -24.83 0.52 -1.70
N PRO A 81 -25.58 -0.44 -1.12
CA PRO A 81 -27.00 -0.28 -0.86
C PRO A 81 -27.32 0.97 -0.02
N SER A 82 -28.38 1.70 -0.39
CA SER A 82 -28.85 2.90 0.32
C SER A 82 -29.31 2.65 1.77
N SER A 83 -29.43 1.39 2.17
CA SER A 83 -29.68 1.01 3.57
C SER A 83 -28.48 1.24 4.49
N LEU A 84 -27.27 1.41 3.94
CA LEU A 84 -26.07 1.72 4.71
C LEU A 84 -25.94 3.23 4.87
N THR A 85 -25.75 3.68 6.11
CA THR A 85 -25.48 5.10 6.39
C THR A 85 -24.02 5.44 6.04
N ALA A 86 -23.72 6.73 5.91
CA ALA A 86 -22.33 7.19 5.72
C ALA A 86 -21.41 6.70 6.85
N ALA A 87 -21.91 6.67 8.09
CA ALA A 87 -21.20 6.14 9.24
C ALA A 87 -20.90 4.64 9.10
N ASP A 88 -21.87 3.84 8.63
CA ASP A 88 -21.66 2.40 8.41
C ASP A 88 -20.58 2.15 7.36
N ILE A 89 -20.59 2.91 6.26
CA ILE A 89 -19.61 2.79 5.19
C ILE A 89 -18.21 3.19 5.67
N TRP A 90 -18.11 4.29 6.42
CA TRP A 90 -16.84 4.72 7.00
C TRP A 90 -16.29 3.70 8.01
N LYS A 91 -17.14 3.16 8.89
CA LYS A 91 -16.80 2.08 9.84
C LYS A 91 -16.30 0.84 9.11
N LEU A 92 -17.05 0.36 8.11
CA LEU A 92 -16.69 -0.80 7.30
C LEU A 92 -15.37 -0.60 6.59
N TYR A 93 -15.17 0.56 5.96
CA TYR A 93 -13.93 0.88 5.26
C TYR A 93 -12.73 0.86 6.20
N THR A 94 -12.83 1.62 7.29
CA THR A 94 -11.79 1.76 8.33
C THR A 94 -11.42 0.40 8.91
N PHE A 95 -12.42 -0.42 9.22
CA PHE A 95 -12.21 -1.78 9.70
C PHE A 95 -11.51 -2.64 8.65
N ALA A 96 -12.02 -2.66 7.41
CA ALA A 96 -11.47 -3.49 6.33
C ALA A 96 -10.00 -3.17 6.04
N VAL A 97 -9.63 -1.89 5.91
CA VAL A 97 -8.24 -1.52 5.60
C VAL A 97 -7.29 -1.78 6.76
N SER A 98 -7.78 -1.72 8.01
CA SER A 98 -7.01 -2.13 9.20
C SER A 98 -6.64 -3.61 9.15
N LEU A 99 -7.53 -4.46 8.62
CA LEU A 99 -7.26 -5.88 8.45
C LEU A 99 -6.27 -6.12 7.32
N ILE A 100 -6.51 -5.48 6.16
CA ILE A 100 -5.68 -5.68 4.97
C ILE A 100 -4.24 -5.25 5.21
N ALA A 101 -4.00 -4.13 5.91
CA ALA A 101 -2.66 -3.64 6.20
C ALA A 101 -1.76 -4.71 6.86
N SER A 102 -2.32 -5.49 7.80
CA SER A 102 -1.56 -6.49 8.56
C SER A 102 -1.00 -7.64 7.70
N ILE A 103 -1.66 -7.96 6.58
CA ILE A 103 -1.24 -9.07 5.71
C ILE A 103 -0.34 -8.60 4.57
N CYS A 104 -0.25 -7.30 4.28
CA CYS A 104 0.53 -6.78 3.16
C CYS A 104 2.02 -7.14 3.24
N LEU A 105 2.62 -7.06 4.43
CA LEU A 105 4.04 -7.38 4.60
C LEU A 105 4.35 -8.88 4.37
N PRO A 106 3.69 -9.85 5.03
CA PRO A 106 3.91 -11.27 4.72
C PRO A 106 3.48 -11.65 3.30
N LEU A 107 2.44 -11.00 2.74
CA LEU A 107 2.05 -11.20 1.34
C LEU A 107 3.15 -10.78 0.37
N THR A 108 3.85 -9.67 0.65
CA THR A 108 5.00 -9.21 -0.15
C THR A 108 6.08 -10.28 -0.21
N LEU A 109 6.46 -10.86 0.95
CA LEU A 109 7.47 -11.91 1.00
C LEU A 109 7.02 -13.19 0.28
N ILE A 110 5.73 -13.55 0.37
CA ILE A 110 5.16 -14.66 -0.38
C ILE A 110 5.25 -14.41 -1.89
N ILE A 111 4.88 -13.21 -2.35
CA ILE A 111 4.97 -12.83 -3.77
C ILE A 111 6.43 -12.95 -4.23
N LEU A 112 7.37 -12.44 -3.45
CA LEU A 112 8.81 -12.53 -3.73
C LEU A 112 9.41 -13.94 -3.51
N ARG A 113 8.61 -14.93 -3.11
CA ARG A 113 8.99 -16.34 -2.91
C ARG A 113 10.05 -16.56 -1.83
N PHE A 114 9.97 -15.78 -0.75
CA PHE A 114 10.79 -16.01 0.44
C PHE A 114 10.44 -17.31 1.17
N GLU A 115 11.38 -17.79 1.97
CA GLU A 115 11.17 -18.96 2.81
C GLU A 115 10.14 -18.72 3.92
N ARG A 116 9.55 -19.82 4.41
CA ARG A 116 8.48 -19.80 5.41
C ARG A 116 8.86 -19.07 6.69
N ASN A 117 10.10 -19.19 7.14
CA ASN A 117 10.58 -18.56 8.37
C ASN A 117 10.62 -17.03 8.23
N ALA A 118 11.17 -16.52 7.13
CA ALA A 118 11.16 -15.10 6.82
C ALA A 118 9.73 -14.54 6.74
N ILE A 119 8.81 -15.28 6.09
CA ILE A 119 7.39 -14.90 6.02
C ILE A 119 6.77 -14.83 7.43
N ALA A 120 7.03 -15.81 8.30
CA ALA A 120 6.52 -15.83 9.67
C ALA A 120 7.06 -14.66 10.52
N ILE A 121 8.37 -14.38 10.43
CA ILE A 121 9.00 -13.24 11.10
C ILE A 121 8.38 -11.92 10.61
N SER A 122 8.19 -11.78 9.29
CA SER A 122 7.58 -10.59 8.71
C SER A 122 6.13 -10.38 9.15
N ALA A 123 5.36 -11.45 9.33
CA ALA A 123 4.01 -11.35 9.88
C ALA A 123 4.00 -10.81 11.31
N ALA A 124 4.88 -11.34 12.17
CA ALA A 124 5.03 -10.86 13.55
C ALA A 124 5.48 -9.39 13.61
N LEU A 125 6.50 -9.03 12.83
CA LEU A 125 6.99 -7.65 12.74
C LEU A 125 5.94 -6.69 12.17
N GLY A 126 5.17 -7.12 11.16
CA GLY A 126 4.10 -6.31 10.57
C GLY A 126 2.98 -6.00 11.56
N LEU A 127 2.56 -7.00 12.34
CA LEU A 127 1.60 -6.80 13.43
C LEU A 127 2.15 -5.86 14.50
N LEU A 128 3.39 -6.06 14.95
CA LEU A 128 4.02 -5.17 15.92
C LEU A 128 4.11 -3.74 15.37
N LEU A 129 4.54 -3.56 14.12
CA LEU A 129 4.65 -2.26 13.48
C LEU A 129 3.31 -1.53 13.41
N TRP A 130 2.22 -2.25 13.13
CA TRP A 130 0.87 -1.69 13.18
C TRP A 130 0.52 -1.25 14.61
N TRP A 131 0.57 -2.17 15.57
CA TRP A 131 0.01 -1.95 16.91
C TRP A 131 0.83 -1.04 17.82
N THR A 132 2.15 -0.99 17.62
CA THR A 132 3.09 -0.25 18.45
C THR A 132 3.70 0.97 17.74
N GLY A 133 3.56 1.03 16.41
CA GLY A 133 4.10 2.11 15.61
C GLY A 133 3.15 3.28 15.44
N ILE A 134 3.63 4.29 14.71
CA ILE A 134 2.85 5.49 14.35
C ILE A 134 1.65 5.16 13.46
N PHE A 135 1.66 4.02 12.78
CA PHE A 135 0.66 3.66 11.78
C PHE A 135 -0.74 3.55 12.39
N ARG A 136 -0.89 2.91 13.55
CA ARG A 136 -2.17 2.88 14.25
C ARG A 136 -2.59 4.26 14.71
N TRP A 137 -1.68 5.09 15.20
CA TRP A 137 -2.01 6.46 15.62
C TRP A 137 -2.55 7.26 14.44
N PHE A 138 -1.83 7.30 13.32
CA PHE A 138 -2.26 7.98 12.09
C PHE A 138 -3.60 7.44 11.59
N HIS A 139 -3.78 6.12 11.64
CA HIS A 139 -5.05 5.50 11.28
C HIS A 139 -6.21 5.99 12.17
N THR A 140 -6.02 6.03 13.49
CA THR A 140 -7.01 6.58 14.43
C THR A 140 -7.14 8.10 14.39
N ALA A 141 -6.15 8.79 13.81
CA ALA A 141 -6.18 10.22 13.55
C ALA A 141 -6.88 10.56 12.23
N GLY A 142 -7.47 9.59 11.53
CA GLY A 142 -8.20 9.85 10.29
C GLY A 142 -7.38 9.73 8.99
N MET A 143 -6.08 9.43 9.08
CA MET A 143 -5.22 9.17 7.91
C MET A 143 -5.39 7.72 7.38
N VAL A 144 -6.62 7.22 7.36
CA VAL A 144 -6.96 5.80 7.12
C VAL A 144 -6.43 5.31 5.76
N SER A 145 -6.71 6.04 4.67
CA SER A 145 -6.26 5.65 3.33
C SER A 145 -4.76 5.82 3.13
N PHE A 146 -4.14 6.81 3.78
CA PHE A 146 -2.69 6.97 3.78
C PHE A 146 -1.97 5.76 4.38
N ILE A 147 -2.49 5.20 5.47
CA ILE A 147 -1.93 3.99 6.07
C ILE A 147 -2.23 2.77 5.19
N PHE A 148 -3.45 2.65 4.67
CA PHE A 148 -3.82 1.59 3.74
C PHE A 148 -2.86 1.52 2.54
N ILE A 149 -2.63 2.64 1.84
CA ILE A 149 -1.75 2.67 0.67
C ILE A 149 -0.29 2.43 1.05
N ALA A 150 0.20 2.91 2.21
CA ALA A 150 1.56 2.64 2.66
C ALA A 150 1.84 1.14 2.78
N PHE A 151 0.88 0.37 3.32
CA PHE A 151 0.98 -1.08 3.40
C PHE A 151 0.73 -1.75 2.03
N ALA A 152 -0.31 -1.33 1.29
CA ALA A 152 -0.68 -1.93 0.00
C ALA A 152 0.37 -1.71 -1.10
N SER A 153 1.17 -0.65 -1.01
CA SER A 153 2.32 -0.41 -1.89
C SER A 153 3.37 -1.52 -1.80
N LEU A 154 3.49 -2.24 -0.68
CA LEU A 154 4.46 -3.33 -0.52
C LEU A 154 4.17 -4.51 -1.48
N PRO A 155 3.01 -5.20 -1.39
CA PRO A 155 2.72 -6.32 -2.29
C PRO A 155 2.57 -5.85 -3.74
N PHE A 156 2.08 -4.63 -3.98
CA PHE A 156 2.06 -4.05 -5.33
C PHE A 156 3.47 -3.94 -5.92
N THR A 157 4.42 -3.38 -5.16
CA THR A 157 5.82 -3.25 -5.59
C THR A 157 6.44 -4.61 -5.83
N ALA A 158 6.15 -5.61 -5.00
CA ALA A 158 6.61 -6.98 -5.20
C ALA A 158 6.09 -7.58 -6.52
N LEU A 159 4.83 -7.31 -6.90
CA LEU A 159 4.28 -7.73 -8.19
C LEU A 159 4.98 -7.02 -9.36
N VAL A 160 5.26 -5.72 -9.24
CA VAL A 160 6.04 -4.98 -10.24
C VAL A 160 7.45 -5.56 -10.38
N VAL A 161 8.13 -5.86 -9.27
CA VAL A 161 9.45 -6.50 -9.29
C VAL A 161 9.39 -7.85 -10.02
N ARG A 162 8.36 -8.67 -9.77
CA ARG A 162 8.18 -9.92 -10.51
C ARG A 162 7.93 -9.72 -12.00
N LEU A 163 7.13 -8.70 -12.37
CA LEU A 163 6.89 -8.34 -13.77
C LEU A 163 8.19 -7.93 -14.47
N LEU A 164 9.10 -7.26 -13.76
CA LEU A 164 10.39 -6.80 -14.30
C LEU A 164 11.44 -7.90 -14.39
N THR A 165 11.42 -8.89 -13.49
CA THR A 165 12.51 -9.88 -13.32
C THR A 165 12.18 -11.30 -13.70
N GLN A 166 10.91 -11.68 -13.74
CA GLN A 166 10.52 -13.02 -14.12
C GLN A 166 10.00 -13.01 -15.55
N ALA A 167 10.38 -14.02 -16.33
CA ALA A 167 9.68 -14.39 -17.57
C ALA A 167 8.25 -14.90 -17.32
N PHE A 168 7.74 -14.77 -16.08
CA PHE A 168 6.43 -15.20 -15.65
C PHE A 168 5.41 -14.22 -16.23
N THR A 169 4.88 -14.62 -17.38
CA THR A 169 3.80 -14.00 -18.14
C THR A 169 4.12 -12.64 -18.76
N LYS A 170 4.66 -12.69 -19.99
CA LYS A 170 4.46 -11.69 -21.03
C LYS A 170 2.97 -11.56 -21.44
N THR A 171 2.05 -11.55 -20.49
CA THR A 171 0.62 -11.52 -20.79
C THR A 171 0.10 -10.12 -20.55
N LEU A 172 -0.52 -9.59 -21.59
CA LEU A 172 -1.31 -8.37 -21.53
C LEU A 172 -2.23 -8.35 -20.29
N ILE A 173 -2.80 -9.51 -19.93
CA ILE A 173 -3.67 -9.68 -18.77
C ILE A 173 -2.99 -9.28 -17.45
N ALA A 174 -1.76 -9.74 -17.19
CA ALA A 174 -1.06 -9.41 -15.94
C ALA A 174 -0.74 -7.90 -15.86
N THR A 175 -0.30 -7.32 -16.97
CA THR A 175 -0.05 -5.87 -17.09
C THR A 175 -1.32 -5.06 -16.88
N VAL A 176 -2.44 -5.45 -17.51
CA VAL A 176 -3.73 -4.77 -17.36
C VAL A 176 -4.25 -4.91 -15.94
N ALA A 177 -4.23 -6.12 -15.37
CA ALA A 177 -4.65 -6.35 -13.98
C ALA A 177 -3.83 -5.51 -13.00
N LEU A 178 -2.50 -5.45 -13.16
CA LEU A 178 -1.65 -4.63 -12.31
C LEU A 178 -1.91 -3.12 -12.54
N GLY A 179 -2.20 -2.70 -13.77
CA GLY A 179 -2.63 -1.34 -14.09
C GLY A 179 -3.96 -0.96 -13.41
N LEU A 180 -4.95 -1.86 -13.39
CA LEU A 180 -6.21 -1.65 -12.69
C LEU A 180 -6.04 -1.58 -11.17
N VAL A 181 -5.16 -2.42 -10.61
CA VAL A 181 -4.79 -2.33 -9.19
C VAL A 181 -4.08 -1.00 -8.91
N ALA A 182 -3.17 -0.57 -9.78
CA ALA A 182 -2.51 0.74 -9.66
C ALA A 182 -3.54 1.87 -9.69
N ALA A 183 -4.52 1.81 -10.60
CA ALA A 183 -5.59 2.79 -10.70
C ALA A 183 -6.41 2.85 -9.40
N PHE A 184 -6.81 1.70 -8.87
CA PHE A 184 -7.57 1.63 -7.61
C PHE A 184 -6.79 2.19 -6.41
N LEU A 185 -5.52 1.82 -6.27
CA LEU A 185 -4.68 2.28 -5.16
C LEU A 185 -4.35 3.78 -5.29
N PHE A 186 -4.14 4.28 -6.51
CA PHE A 186 -3.93 5.70 -6.75
C PHE A 186 -5.21 6.52 -6.51
N PHE A 187 -6.37 5.99 -6.89
CA PHE A 187 -7.66 6.58 -6.55
C PHE A 187 -7.83 6.67 -5.04
N SER A 188 -7.46 5.61 -4.32
CA SER A 188 -7.57 5.54 -2.86
C SER A 188 -6.73 6.60 -2.14
N HIS A 189 -5.55 6.95 -2.67
CA HIS A 189 -4.72 8.02 -2.10
C HIS A 189 -3.67 8.55 -3.09
N PRO A 190 -3.48 9.88 -3.22
CA PRO A 190 -2.57 10.48 -4.21
C PRO A 190 -1.10 10.16 -3.96
N LEU A 191 -0.69 9.86 -2.72
CA LEU A 191 0.70 9.51 -2.39
C LEU A 191 1.07 8.06 -2.74
N PHE A 192 0.15 7.23 -3.23
CA PHE A 192 0.41 5.82 -3.55
C PHE A 192 1.64 5.61 -4.45
N PRO A 193 1.86 6.40 -5.53
CA PRO A 193 3.00 6.21 -6.42
C PRO A 193 4.34 6.48 -5.74
N LEU A 194 4.41 7.36 -4.74
CA LEU A 194 5.66 7.84 -4.16
C LEU A 194 6.57 6.73 -3.59
N PRO A 195 6.12 5.86 -2.64
CA PRO A 195 6.98 4.81 -2.11
C PRO A 195 7.41 3.81 -3.18
N ILE A 196 6.56 3.57 -4.18
CA ILE A 196 6.83 2.64 -5.28
C ILE A 196 7.93 3.21 -6.18
N THR A 197 7.80 4.47 -6.60
CA THR A 197 8.78 5.14 -7.46
C THR A 197 10.14 5.19 -6.78
N VAL A 198 10.20 5.61 -5.51
CA VAL A 198 11.46 5.65 -4.76
C VAL A 198 12.10 4.26 -4.71
N PHE A 199 11.35 3.24 -4.31
CA PHE A 199 11.87 1.87 -4.26
C PHE A 199 12.35 1.38 -5.63
N LEU A 200 11.55 1.57 -6.69
CA LEU A 200 11.87 1.09 -8.03
C LEU A 200 13.12 1.78 -8.60
N ILE A 201 13.34 3.07 -8.33
CA ILE A 201 14.58 3.75 -8.73
C ILE A 201 15.80 3.05 -8.13
N PHE A 202 15.81 2.83 -6.81
CA PHE A 202 16.90 2.13 -6.15
C PHE A 202 17.04 0.67 -6.63
N TYR A 203 15.92 -0.02 -6.78
CA TYR A 203 15.90 -1.40 -7.22
C TYR A 203 16.49 -1.56 -8.63
N LEU A 204 16.05 -0.74 -9.58
CA LEU A 204 16.51 -0.76 -10.97
C LEU A 204 17.99 -0.38 -11.08
N ALA A 205 18.45 0.59 -10.28
CA ALA A 205 19.86 0.98 -10.23
C ALA A 205 20.76 -0.18 -9.76
N LEU A 206 20.33 -0.90 -8.71
CA LEU A 206 21.12 -1.98 -8.11
C LEU A 206 20.99 -3.32 -8.84
N ASN A 207 19.86 -3.59 -9.50
CA ASN A 207 19.54 -4.89 -10.08
C ASN A 207 19.43 -4.87 -11.61
N ARG A 208 20.14 -3.96 -12.29
CA ARG A 208 20.03 -3.74 -13.75
C ARG A 208 20.18 -5.00 -14.61
N GLN A 209 20.95 -5.99 -14.15
CA GLN A 209 21.20 -7.23 -14.89
C GLN A 209 20.07 -8.26 -14.76
N ALA A 210 19.25 -8.16 -13.71
CA ALA A 210 18.12 -9.05 -13.47
C ALA A 210 16.84 -8.60 -14.18
N VAL A 211 16.84 -7.39 -14.79
CA VAL A 211 15.66 -6.76 -15.38
C VAL A 211 15.56 -7.07 -16.87
N HIS A 212 14.38 -7.49 -17.31
CA HIS A 212 14.05 -7.66 -18.73
C HIS A 212 13.65 -6.31 -19.37
N TRP A 213 14.62 -5.44 -19.65
CA TRP A 213 14.38 -4.03 -20.00
C TRP A 213 13.36 -3.77 -21.12
N GLN A 214 13.43 -4.48 -22.24
CA GLN A 214 12.55 -4.21 -23.39
C GLN A 214 11.06 -4.44 -23.05
N PHE A 215 10.75 -5.59 -22.45
CA PHE A 215 9.38 -5.93 -22.08
C PHE A 215 8.95 -5.26 -20.76
N GLY A 216 9.83 -5.32 -19.75
CA GLY A 216 9.57 -4.83 -18.40
C GLY A 216 9.31 -3.33 -18.38
N LEU A 217 10.06 -2.53 -19.14
CA LEU A 217 9.82 -1.09 -19.21
C LEU A 217 8.48 -0.79 -19.89
N THR A 218 8.18 -1.46 -21.00
CA THR A 218 6.88 -1.30 -21.70
C THR A 218 5.71 -1.67 -20.79
N ALA A 219 5.81 -2.78 -20.06
CA ALA A 219 4.78 -3.22 -19.13
C ALA A 219 4.65 -2.25 -17.94
N LEU A 220 5.75 -1.75 -17.40
CA LEU A 220 5.75 -0.74 -16.34
C LEU A 220 5.10 0.57 -16.79
N LEU A 221 5.42 1.04 -17.99
CA LEU A 221 4.80 2.23 -18.59
C LEU A 221 3.31 2.00 -18.82
N ALA A 222 2.89 0.82 -19.27
CA ALA A 222 1.48 0.48 -19.43
C ALA A 222 0.73 0.46 -18.10
N VAL A 223 1.31 -0.12 -17.04
CA VAL A 223 0.75 -0.10 -15.68
C VAL A 223 0.58 1.33 -15.19
N ALA A 224 1.62 2.17 -15.35
CA ALA A 224 1.56 3.58 -15.00
C ALA A 224 0.51 4.35 -15.82
N ALA A 225 0.44 4.10 -17.12
CA ALA A 225 -0.52 4.74 -18.02
C ALA A 225 -1.96 4.39 -17.64
N ILE A 226 -2.28 3.12 -17.40
CA ILE A 226 -3.63 2.71 -16.94
C ILE A 226 -3.94 3.36 -15.58
N GLY A 227 -2.97 3.35 -14.66
CA GLY A 227 -3.08 3.99 -13.36
C GLY A 227 -3.40 5.48 -13.46
N ILE A 228 -2.73 6.21 -14.34
CA ILE A 228 -2.94 7.66 -14.54
C ILE A 228 -4.25 7.92 -15.31
N LEU A 229 -4.50 7.20 -16.40
CA LEU A 229 -5.66 7.45 -17.28
C LEU A 229 -6.99 7.29 -16.54
N LEU A 230 -7.10 6.29 -15.66
CA LEU A 230 -8.31 6.08 -14.86
C LEU A 230 -8.44 7.07 -13.68
N ASN A 231 -7.41 7.86 -13.40
CA ASN A 231 -7.38 8.85 -12.33
C ASN A 231 -7.25 10.29 -12.85
N VAL A 232 -7.15 10.50 -14.17
CA VAL A 232 -6.84 11.80 -14.78
C VAL A 232 -7.88 12.86 -14.41
N GLY A 233 -9.15 12.46 -14.28
CA GLY A 233 -10.26 13.36 -13.94
C GLY A 233 -10.03 14.08 -12.62
N TRP A 234 -9.83 13.36 -11.52
CA TRP A 234 -9.58 14.00 -10.23
C TRP A 234 -8.15 14.55 -10.10
N LEU A 235 -7.16 13.96 -10.80
CA LEU A 235 -5.78 14.46 -10.79
C LEU A 235 -5.66 15.85 -11.40
N TYR A 236 -6.39 16.12 -12.49
CA TYR A 236 -6.45 17.43 -13.12
C TYR A 236 -6.82 18.52 -12.11
N TYR A 237 -7.82 18.22 -11.29
CA TYR A 237 -8.30 19.15 -10.29
C TYR A 237 -7.36 19.25 -9.07
N PHE A 238 -6.78 18.13 -8.63
CA PHE A 238 -5.78 18.10 -7.54
C PHE A 238 -4.55 18.97 -7.82
N MET A 239 -4.18 19.16 -9.09
CA MET A 239 -3.05 20.00 -9.48
C MET A 239 -3.35 21.51 -9.48
N ASN A 240 -4.55 21.94 -9.07
CA ASN A 240 -4.92 23.36 -9.00
C ASN A 240 -4.22 24.07 -7.81
N PRO A 241 -3.38 25.09 -8.05
CA PRO A 241 -2.57 25.72 -7.00
C PRO A 241 -3.35 26.39 -5.86
N LEU A 242 -4.57 26.87 -6.13
CA LEU A 242 -5.38 27.60 -5.15
C LEU A 242 -5.84 26.72 -3.98
N GLU A 243 -6.03 25.42 -4.20
CA GLU A 243 -6.51 24.49 -3.18
C GLU A 243 -5.38 23.76 -2.42
N ILE A 244 -4.20 23.68 -3.02
CA ILE A 244 -2.99 23.16 -2.35
C ILE A 244 -2.66 24.03 -1.13
N GLN A 245 -2.86 25.36 -1.21
CA GLN A 245 -2.60 26.26 -0.08
C GLN A 245 -3.60 26.08 1.08
N GLU A 246 -4.90 26.05 0.84
CA GLU A 246 -5.89 26.01 1.94
C GLU A 246 -5.94 24.66 2.68
N THR A 247 -5.73 23.55 1.96
CA THR A 247 -5.90 22.20 2.53
C THR A 247 -4.64 21.70 3.25
N PHE A 248 -3.45 22.07 2.75
CA PHE A 248 -2.18 21.60 3.31
C PHE A 248 -1.64 22.49 4.44
N ASP A 249 -1.89 23.81 4.43
CA ASP A 249 -1.24 24.73 5.38
C ASP A 249 -1.69 24.56 6.84
N LEU A 250 -2.92 24.12 7.12
CA LEU A 250 -3.41 24.02 8.51
C LEU A 250 -3.08 22.68 9.18
N TYR A 251 -3.19 21.56 8.46
CA TYR A 251 -3.03 20.22 9.05
C TYR A 251 -1.58 19.70 8.99
N GLN A 252 -0.84 19.97 7.90
CA GLN A 252 0.57 19.53 7.80
C GLN A 252 1.53 20.35 8.67
N ARG A 253 1.23 21.63 8.95
CA ARG A 253 2.03 22.43 9.91
C ARG A 253 1.97 21.86 11.33
N ALA A 254 0.89 21.17 11.70
CA ALA A 254 0.72 20.54 13.00
C ALA A 254 1.30 19.11 13.07
N THR A 255 1.42 18.41 11.94
CA THR A 255 1.75 16.97 11.87
C THR A 255 3.02 16.66 11.07
N GLY A 256 3.92 17.63 10.93
CA GLY A 256 5.09 17.65 10.04
C GLY A 256 5.81 16.32 9.78
N GLY A 257 6.41 16.18 8.59
CA GLY A 257 7.12 14.96 8.18
C GLY A 257 8.25 14.52 9.13
N ASP A 258 8.71 15.42 10.00
CA ASP A 258 9.62 15.13 11.09
C ASP A 258 9.01 14.19 12.15
N LEU A 259 7.68 14.14 12.31
CA LEU A 259 7.01 13.20 13.22
C LEU A 259 7.23 11.75 12.81
N VAL A 260 7.27 11.45 11.52
CA VAL A 260 7.58 10.10 11.03
C VAL A 260 8.99 9.71 11.43
N ILE A 261 9.96 10.62 11.26
CA ILE A 261 11.36 10.42 11.64
C ILE A 261 11.48 10.30 13.15
N LYS A 262 10.86 11.20 13.92
CA LYS A 262 10.85 11.18 15.39
C LYS A 262 10.23 9.89 15.91
N SER A 263 9.17 9.38 15.29
CA SER A 263 8.58 8.10 15.67
C SER A 263 9.43 6.90 15.27
N LEU A 264 10.08 6.92 14.09
CA LEU A 264 11.04 5.88 13.68
C LEU A 264 12.24 5.80 14.65
N LEU A 265 12.70 6.96 15.13
CA LEU A 265 13.79 7.08 16.10
C LEU A 265 13.33 6.87 17.56
N GLY A 266 12.04 6.62 17.78
CA GLY A 266 11.49 6.40 19.13
C GLY A 266 11.51 7.64 20.04
N ILE A 267 11.68 8.82 19.46
CA ILE A 267 11.76 10.12 20.13
C ILE A 267 10.37 10.71 20.37
N TRP A 268 9.36 10.24 19.63
CA TRP A 268 7.99 10.75 19.76
C TRP A 268 7.23 10.07 20.90
N ASP A 269 6.85 10.84 21.91
CA ASP A 269 6.22 10.39 23.15
C ASP A 269 4.71 10.10 23.02
N LYS A 270 4.04 10.65 22.00
CA LYS A 270 2.59 10.46 21.78
C LYS A 270 2.22 9.13 21.11
N ALA A 271 3.18 8.43 20.50
CA ALA A 271 2.96 7.06 20.02
C ALA A 271 3.38 6.06 21.11
N ASN A 272 2.40 5.47 21.80
CA ASN A 272 2.58 4.45 22.83
C ASN A 272 3.23 3.18 22.24
N GLY A 273 4.55 3.20 22.09
CA GLY A 273 5.33 2.15 21.42
C GLY A 273 6.47 2.67 20.53
N ALA A 274 6.62 3.98 20.34
CA ALA A 274 7.64 4.55 19.45
C ALA A 274 9.06 4.00 19.66
N ARG A 275 9.42 3.68 20.91
CA ARG A 275 10.73 3.11 21.28
C ARG A 275 11.05 1.77 20.62
N ILE A 276 10.04 0.98 20.22
CA ILE A 276 10.27 -0.29 19.51
C ILE A 276 10.45 -0.09 18.00
N ASN A 277 10.04 1.07 17.45
CA ASN A 277 10.19 1.35 16.03
C ASN A 277 11.65 1.38 15.61
N THR A 278 12.57 1.87 16.46
CA THR A 278 13.99 1.94 16.12
C THR A 278 14.61 0.55 15.99
N PRO A 279 14.46 -0.37 16.97
CA PRO A 279 14.85 -1.78 16.78
C PRO A 279 14.22 -2.44 15.56
N ILE A 280 12.92 -2.20 15.29
CA ILE A 280 12.24 -2.75 14.11
C ILE A 280 12.84 -2.19 12.82
N ALA A 281 13.04 -0.87 12.75
CA ALA A 281 13.64 -0.22 11.58
C ALA A 281 15.07 -0.72 11.33
N LEU A 282 15.88 -0.88 12.38
CA LEU A 282 17.23 -1.44 12.28
C LEU A 282 17.22 -2.92 11.87
N ALA A 283 16.27 -3.71 12.39
CA ALA A 283 16.09 -5.10 11.97
C ALA A 283 15.68 -5.18 10.49
N VAL A 284 14.77 -4.31 10.04
CA VAL A 284 14.36 -4.21 8.64
C VAL A 284 15.53 -3.78 7.75
N ILE A 285 16.30 -2.75 8.14
CA ILE A 285 17.50 -2.32 7.40
C ILE A 285 18.51 -3.47 7.32
N ARG A 286 18.77 -4.16 8.42
CA ARG A 286 19.69 -5.31 8.45
C ARG A 286 19.20 -6.46 7.58
N ILE A 287 17.90 -6.76 7.60
CA ILE A 287 17.29 -7.74 6.71
C ILE A 287 17.48 -7.28 5.26
N LEU A 288 17.10 -6.06 4.90
CA LEU A 288 17.30 -5.50 3.56
C LEU A 288 18.77 -5.60 3.11
N PHE A 289 19.72 -5.19 3.94
CA PHE A 289 21.15 -5.35 3.65
C PHE A 289 21.54 -6.81 3.42
N SER A 290 21.03 -7.75 4.23
CA SER A 290 21.27 -9.18 4.03
C SER A 290 20.63 -9.70 2.74
N LEU A 291 19.48 -9.15 2.33
CA LEU A 291 18.81 -9.45 1.06
C LEU A 291 19.61 -8.94 -0.14
N PHE A 292 20.26 -7.80 -0.02
CA PHE A 292 21.15 -7.25 -1.05
C PHE A 292 22.53 -7.94 -1.10
N GLN A 293 22.93 -8.61 -0.02
CA GLN A 293 24.16 -9.42 0.04
C GLN A 293 23.95 -10.86 -0.40
N GLN A 294 22.71 -11.34 -0.52
CA GLN A 294 22.48 -12.64 -1.14
C GLN A 294 22.76 -12.50 -2.64
N PRO A 295 23.76 -13.21 -3.20
CA PRO A 295 23.93 -13.29 -4.64
C PRO A 295 22.60 -13.80 -5.18
N THR A 296 21.98 -12.99 -6.04
CA THR A 296 20.68 -13.26 -6.65
C THR A 296 20.55 -14.75 -6.95
N ALA A 297 19.56 -15.42 -6.35
CA ALA A 297 19.22 -16.79 -6.67
C ALA A 297 18.68 -16.98 -8.12
N VAL A 298 18.96 -16.01 -9.00
CA VAL A 298 18.84 -16.09 -10.46
C VAL A 298 20.17 -16.54 -11.10
N THR A 299 21.30 -16.49 -10.40
CA THR A 299 22.57 -17.13 -10.82
C THR A 299 22.85 -18.47 -10.14
N PHE A 300 22.03 -18.93 -9.19
CA PHE A 300 22.28 -20.22 -8.51
C PHE A 300 21.75 -21.46 -9.25
N ASN A 301 20.98 -21.31 -10.33
CA ASN A 301 20.46 -22.45 -11.13
C ASN A 301 20.94 -22.52 -12.59
N LEU A 302 21.72 -21.54 -13.07
CA LEU A 302 22.35 -21.61 -14.40
C LEU A 302 23.85 -21.96 -14.35
N PHE A 303 24.53 -21.75 -13.22
CA PHE A 303 25.95 -22.11 -13.07
C PHE A 303 26.18 -23.58 -12.64
N TRP A 304 25.17 -24.24 -12.05
CA TRP A 304 25.28 -25.65 -11.61
C TRP A 304 24.74 -26.68 -12.60
N ARG A 305 24.02 -26.27 -13.67
CA ARG A 305 23.57 -27.19 -14.74
C ARG A 305 24.53 -27.34 -15.92
N TRP A 306 25.64 -26.60 -15.96
CA TRP A 306 26.62 -26.66 -17.05
C TRP A 306 28.01 -27.20 -16.64
N ARG A 307 28.18 -27.70 -15.40
CA ARG A 307 29.45 -28.29 -14.93
C ARG A 307 29.42 -29.79 -14.60
N VAL A 308 28.35 -30.52 -14.97
CA VAL A 308 28.25 -31.97 -14.72
C VAL A 308 28.05 -32.82 -16.00
N LEU A 309 28.02 -32.24 -17.21
CA LEU A 309 27.87 -33.03 -18.46
C LEU A 309 28.76 -32.57 -19.63
N ALA A 310 30.04 -32.31 -19.38
CA ALA A 310 31.03 -32.25 -20.45
C ALA A 310 32.37 -32.87 -20.02
N PRO A 311 32.55 -34.20 -20.09
CA PRO A 311 33.85 -34.74 -20.42
C PRO A 311 34.09 -34.47 -21.90
N ILE A 312 35.07 -33.63 -22.12
CA ILE A 312 35.87 -33.51 -23.34
C ILE A 312 36.26 -34.94 -23.78
N CYS A 313 35.65 -35.42 -24.86
CA CYS A 313 36.15 -36.53 -25.66
C CYS A 313 36.38 -35.99 -27.08
N LEU A 314 37.42 -35.17 -27.22
CA LEU A 314 38.04 -34.84 -28.51
C LEU A 314 39.56 -34.70 -28.30
N TYR A 315 40.22 -35.85 -28.23
CA TYR A 315 41.57 -36.12 -28.75
C TYR A 315 41.45 -37.56 -29.28
N GLY A 316 41.66 -37.89 -30.55
CA GLY A 316 42.68 -37.39 -31.46
C GLY A 316 43.46 -38.62 -31.89
N ARG A 317 43.33 -38.98 -33.17
CA ARG A 317 44.05 -40.06 -33.87
C ARG A 317 45.50 -40.24 -33.41
N ARG A 318 45.86 -41.48 -33.05
CA ARG A 318 46.91 -42.30 -33.69
C ARG A 318 46.80 -43.73 -33.17
#